data_AF-A0A7Y2CLP5-F1
#
_entry.id   AF-A0A7Y2CLP5-F1
#
_cell.length_a   1.000
_cell.length_b   1.000
_cell.length_c   1.000
_cell.angle_alpha   90.00
_cell.angle_beta   90.00
_cell.angle_gamma   90.00
#
_symmetry.space_group_name_H-M   'P 1'
#
loop_
_entity.id
_entity.type
_entity.pdbx_description
1 polymer ?
#
loop_
_entity_poly.entity_id
_entity_poly.type
_entity_poly.pdbx_seq_one_letter_code
_entity_poly.pdbx_strand_id
1 'polypeptide(L)'
;MKTALRVALIIAAAGIAPPGCAYYNTLYNANAKFDEAQDQKRRADPEREKISPQEERLYTEAFEKAARVVKFYPESKWVDDALLLMGRSSFEKEDYSTALRKFDEILTFYPGSELTAEALLMKGRTLIETKDYDAGVAALTRAAELDHKDLRDDIAYFLGRVQEEKGNPDEALASYADLISRYRGSEWFAEAGMHAGEIEWDRGNYDGAVAYFEQVRRRAKEPEERYRGGLRKGDALLELGEWDRAKTTFHDVSKRTIRQEEQGNALLMKGKAAARSGNEAEAMEIFQEVITKYERQAAAGAAQLEIARMSDEAGDLEGALELYDLVKEQGTGHIAWQEASERRTEIQRVLDLRSAIEDEADPDREKNRYLLAEQLLEKIGDVDGAMAEYAALASDAQGTEWGAKALFAQAWIHENRLEEPQVADSLFFHLANYYSSGEVSAFARHRLGYPVWSVEKLDPPAPQFIRPEGDSEPQEVMLERVEPENLPLPEGMTEIKVWVRVQVAEDGSVASARPAKSSGEDAFDEAAVAAAKASRFLSPNAGGPEFTVVEYTFPPGGDGAAAGGAPGGAAPNTSTPNTSTPVPPSGADSTQATTDRPQPGTPQFRDRNRGGSDN
;
A
#
# COMPACT_ATOMS: atom_id res chain seq x y z
N MET A 1 79.36 39.92 -32.76
CA MET A 1 79.42 39.41 -31.37
C MET A 1 78.49 40.12 -30.37
N LYS A 2 78.13 41.40 -30.52
CA LYS A 2 77.29 42.12 -29.53
C LYS A 2 75.76 41.85 -29.60
N THR A 3 75.26 41.26 -30.68
CA THR A 3 73.82 40.93 -30.86
C THR A 3 73.46 39.53 -30.34
N ALA A 4 74.39 38.57 -30.38
CA ALA A 4 74.17 37.24 -29.82
C ALA A 4 74.09 37.23 -28.28
N LEU A 5 74.83 38.14 -27.63
CA LEU A 5 74.83 38.26 -26.16
C LEU A 5 73.53 38.88 -25.60
N ARG A 6 72.80 39.69 -26.38
CA ARG A 6 71.54 40.32 -25.95
C ARG A 6 70.32 39.39 -26.08
N VAL A 7 70.33 38.48 -27.06
CA VAL A 7 69.27 37.46 -27.20
C VAL A 7 69.44 36.35 -26.16
N ALA A 8 70.68 35.99 -25.80
CA ALA A 8 70.93 35.06 -24.70
C ALA A 8 70.49 35.62 -23.33
N LEU A 9 70.59 36.94 -23.10
CA LEU A 9 70.16 37.56 -21.84
C LEU A 9 68.63 37.67 -21.70
N ILE A 10 67.89 37.78 -22.81
CA ILE A 10 66.42 37.84 -22.80
C ILE A 10 65.81 36.43 -22.67
N ILE A 11 66.46 35.41 -23.23
CA ILE A 11 66.04 34.01 -23.02
C ILE A 11 66.40 33.53 -21.59
N ALA A 12 67.46 34.06 -20.97
CA ALA A 12 67.77 33.82 -19.56
C ALA A 12 66.84 34.55 -18.57
N ALA A 13 66.16 35.62 -19.00
CA ALA A 13 65.19 36.36 -18.17
C ALA A 13 63.75 35.82 -18.27
N ALA A 14 63.43 34.99 -19.29
CA ALA A 14 62.14 34.29 -19.39
C ALA A 14 62.11 32.95 -18.63
N GLY A 15 63.27 32.48 -18.15
CA GLY A 15 63.41 31.20 -17.44
C GLY A 15 63.39 31.28 -15.90
N ILE A 16 63.24 32.47 -15.33
CA ILE A 16 63.17 32.66 -13.87
C ILE A 16 62.03 33.63 -13.57
N ALA A 17 60.79 33.21 -13.90
CA ALA A 17 59.70 33.64 -13.04
C ALA A 17 60.02 33.09 -11.64
N PRO A 18 59.95 33.89 -10.57
CA PRO A 18 60.14 33.34 -9.23
C PRO A 18 59.21 32.12 -9.09
N PRO A 19 59.67 30.99 -8.52
CA PRO A 19 58.89 29.76 -8.43
C PRO A 19 57.48 30.00 -7.86
N GLY A 20 57.31 31.07 -7.07
CA GLY A 20 56.06 31.67 -6.64
C GLY A 20 54.92 31.81 -7.67
N CYS A 21 55.20 32.13 -8.93
CA CYS A 21 54.15 32.49 -9.89
C CYS A 21 53.53 31.29 -10.62
N ALA A 22 54.29 30.21 -10.84
CA ALA A 22 53.82 29.09 -11.66
C ALA A 22 52.86 28.16 -10.92
N TYR A 23 53.15 27.82 -9.64
CA TYR A 23 52.26 26.98 -8.84
C TYR A 23 51.00 27.72 -8.40
N TYR A 24 51.09 29.02 -8.07
CA TYR A 24 49.94 29.83 -7.70
C TYR A 24 48.94 29.92 -8.86
N ASN A 25 49.44 30.18 -10.08
CA ASN A 25 48.59 30.17 -11.27
C ASN A 25 47.97 28.79 -11.54
N THR A 26 48.64 27.69 -11.17
CA THR A 26 48.11 26.34 -11.37
C THR A 26 46.97 26.04 -10.40
N LEU A 27 47.14 26.33 -9.11
CA LEU A 27 46.10 26.14 -8.10
C LEU A 27 44.93 27.12 -8.30
N TYR A 28 45.20 28.39 -8.63
CA TYR A 28 44.17 29.38 -8.96
C TYR A 28 43.28 28.89 -10.11
N ASN A 29 43.88 28.37 -11.19
CA ASN A 29 43.12 27.80 -12.30
C ASN A 29 42.37 26.51 -11.92
N ALA A 30 42.85 25.76 -10.93
CA ALA A 30 42.14 24.60 -10.40
C ALA A 30 40.89 25.03 -9.62
N ASN A 31 41.03 26.00 -8.70
CA ASN A 31 39.90 26.56 -7.95
C ASN A 31 38.86 27.18 -8.89
N ALA A 32 39.30 27.98 -9.88
CA ALA A 32 38.38 28.57 -10.86
C ALA A 32 37.54 27.52 -11.61
N LYS A 33 38.10 26.34 -11.88
CA LYS A 33 37.37 25.23 -12.50
C LYS A 33 36.37 24.57 -11.56
N PHE A 34 36.74 24.41 -10.30
CA PHE A 34 35.85 23.90 -9.27
C PHE A 34 34.68 24.86 -9.00
N ASP A 35 34.97 26.15 -8.87
CA ASP A 35 33.96 27.19 -8.65
C ASP A 35 32.98 27.29 -9.82
N GLU A 36 33.49 27.19 -11.06
CA GLU A 36 32.65 27.13 -12.27
C GLU A 36 31.69 25.93 -12.24
N ALA A 37 32.14 24.77 -11.77
CA ALA A 37 31.29 23.58 -11.62
C ALA A 37 30.24 23.76 -10.50
N GLN A 38 30.63 24.35 -9.37
CA GLN A 38 29.73 24.64 -8.26
C GLN A 38 28.67 25.68 -8.63
N ASP A 39 29.03 26.69 -9.41
CA ASP A 39 28.07 27.67 -9.95
C ASP A 39 27.06 27.02 -10.90
N GLN A 40 27.49 26.07 -11.73
CA GLN A 40 26.58 25.31 -12.59
C GLN A 40 25.64 24.44 -11.76
N LYS A 41 26.18 23.76 -10.74
CA LYS A 41 25.40 22.92 -9.82
C LYS A 41 24.34 23.73 -9.08
N ARG A 42 24.69 24.92 -8.58
CA ARG A 42 23.75 25.82 -7.88
C ARG A 42 22.62 26.34 -8.78
N ARG A 43 22.85 26.46 -10.09
CA ARG A 43 21.86 26.91 -11.06
C ARG A 43 21.07 25.77 -11.70
N ALA A 44 21.46 24.54 -11.43
CA ALA A 44 20.77 23.37 -11.94
C ALA A 44 19.41 23.22 -11.25
N ASP A 45 18.56 22.39 -11.85
CA ASP A 45 17.32 21.95 -11.24
C ASP A 45 17.61 21.29 -9.88
N PRO A 46 17.00 21.77 -8.77
CA PRO A 46 17.17 21.16 -7.45
C PRO A 46 16.80 19.67 -7.40
N GLU A 47 15.93 19.18 -8.29
CA GLU A 47 15.52 17.77 -8.36
C GLU A 47 16.53 16.88 -9.11
N ARG A 48 17.58 17.45 -9.69
CA ARG A 48 18.56 16.69 -10.47
C ARG A 48 19.45 15.82 -9.58
N GLU A 49 19.31 14.50 -9.72
CA GLU A 49 20.05 13.51 -8.94
C GLU A 49 21.56 13.46 -9.23
N LYS A 50 22.00 13.71 -10.46
CA LYS A 50 23.40 13.55 -10.89
C LYS A 50 24.00 14.81 -11.49
N ILE A 51 25.30 14.99 -11.30
CA ILE A 51 26.04 16.05 -12.01
C ILE A 51 26.01 15.82 -13.52
N SER A 52 26.03 16.90 -14.30
CA SER A 52 26.11 16.84 -15.76
C SER A 52 27.52 16.43 -16.23
N PRO A 53 27.65 15.93 -17.47
CA PRO A 53 28.96 15.65 -18.06
C PRO A 53 29.91 16.86 -18.09
N GLN A 54 29.36 18.07 -18.14
CA GLN A 54 30.16 19.30 -18.12
C GLN A 54 30.72 19.57 -16.72
N GLU A 55 29.91 19.43 -15.67
CA GLU A 55 30.36 19.57 -14.28
C GLU A 55 31.39 18.49 -13.94
N GLU A 56 31.15 17.25 -14.34
CA GLU A 56 32.11 16.14 -14.15
C GLU A 56 33.46 16.44 -14.80
N ARG A 57 33.44 16.99 -16.02
CA ARG A 57 34.65 17.43 -16.71
C ARG A 57 35.36 18.56 -15.96
N LEU A 58 34.62 19.56 -15.48
CA LEU A 58 35.19 20.69 -14.74
C LEU A 58 35.83 20.24 -13.42
N TYR A 59 35.18 19.35 -12.65
CA TYR A 59 35.75 18.74 -11.46
C TYR A 59 36.99 17.90 -11.78
N THR A 60 36.99 17.18 -12.90
CA THR A 60 38.17 16.44 -13.36
C THR A 60 39.33 17.37 -13.70
N GLU A 61 39.07 18.46 -14.42
CA GLU A 61 40.09 19.47 -14.73
C GLU A 61 40.63 20.15 -13.46
N ALA A 62 39.78 20.45 -12.48
CA ALA A 62 40.18 20.98 -11.17
C ALA A 62 41.11 20.00 -10.44
N PHE A 63 40.70 18.74 -10.33
CA PHE A 63 41.47 17.66 -9.71
C PHE A 63 42.86 17.52 -10.37
N GLU A 64 42.91 17.41 -11.70
CA GLU A 64 44.16 17.21 -12.44
C GLU A 64 45.14 18.38 -12.26
N LYS A 65 44.62 19.61 -12.25
CA LYS A 65 45.45 20.81 -12.03
C LYS A 65 45.97 20.86 -10.60
N ALA A 66 45.14 20.57 -9.61
CA ALA A 66 45.55 20.46 -8.21
C ALA A 66 46.62 19.35 -8.03
N ALA A 67 46.44 18.19 -8.65
CA ALA A 67 47.41 17.09 -8.62
C ALA A 67 48.79 17.48 -9.16
N ARG A 68 48.88 18.39 -10.12
CA ARG A 68 50.16 18.93 -10.61
C ARG A 68 50.90 19.72 -9.55
N VAL A 69 50.18 20.41 -8.65
CA VAL A 69 50.79 21.13 -7.51
C VAL A 69 51.49 20.13 -6.61
N VAL A 70 50.79 19.07 -6.20
CA VAL A 70 51.34 18.00 -5.35
C VAL A 70 52.52 17.29 -6.02
N LYS A 71 52.41 16.98 -7.31
CA LYS A 71 53.42 16.20 -8.05
C LYS A 71 54.70 16.98 -8.33
N PHE A 72 54.59 18.22 -8.80
CA PHE A 72 55.73 18.99 -9.30
C PHE A 72 56.25 20.02 -8.29
N TYR A 73 55.48 20.34 -7.26
CA TYR A 73 55.84 21.31 -6.23
C TYR A 73 55.52 20.80 -4.81
N PRO A 74 56.02 19.61 -4.41
CA PRO A 74 55.65 18.96 -3.13
C PRO A 74 56.09 19.72 -1.88
N GLU A 75 57.03 20.67 -1.99
CA GLU A 75 57.48 21.53 -0.88
C GLU A 75 56.71 22.88 -0.83
N SER A 76 55.71 23.06 -1.71
CA SER A 76 54.91 24.28 -1.75
C SER A 76 53.98 24.39 -0.54
N LYS A 77 53.77 25.62 -0.07
CA LYS A 77 52.79 25.93 1.00
C LYS A 77 51.32 25.73 0.61
N TRP A 78 51.06 25.27 -0.62
CA TRP A 78 49.73 25.09 -1.21
C TRP A 78 49.40 23.62 -1.47
N VAL A 79 50.23 22.70 -0.95
CA VAL A 79 50.04 21.27 -1.19
C VAL A 79 48.81 20.76 -0.46
N ASP A 80 48.57 21.20 0.76
CA ASP A 80 47.35 20.95 1.52
C ASP A 80 46.11 21.55 0.85
N ASP A 81 46.16 22.79 0.34
CA ASP A 81 45.06 23.35 -0.47
C ASP A 81 44.76 22.49 -1.70
N ALA A 82 45.81 22.06 -2.41
CA ALA A 82 45.67 21.22 -3.58
C ALA A 82 45.09 19.84 -3.23
N LEU A 83 45.51 19.24 -2.12
CA LEU A 83 44.96 17.97 -1.62
C LEU A 83 43.48 18.13 -1.24
N LEU A 84 43.11 19.25 -0.60
CA LEU A 84 41.73 19.52 -0.22
C LEU A 84 40.86 19.66 -1.47
N LEU A 85 41.32 20.43 -2.46
CA LEU A 85 40.62 20.62 -3.72
C LEU A 85 40.46 19.30 -4.50
N MET A 86 41.50 18.46 -4.52
CA MET A 86 41.42 17.10 -5.07
C MET A 86 40.35 16.28 -4.35
N GLY A 87 40.34 16.29 -3.02
CA GLY A 87 39.34 15.57 -2.22
C GLY A 87 37.92 16.05 -2.49
N ARG A 88 37.69 17.37 -2.53
CA ARG A 88 36.38 17.97 -2.85
C ARG A 88 35.91 17.62 -4.25
N SER A 89 36.79 17.71 -5.24
CA SER A 89 36.46 17.36 -6.63
C SER A 89 36.13 15.88 -6.77
N SER A 90 36.82 15.00 -6.03
CA SER A 90 36.48 13.57 -5.97
C SER A 90 35.15 13.32 -5.27
N PHE A 91 34.86 14.01 -4.17
CA PHE A 91 33.59 13.92 -3.45
C PHE A 91 32.40 14.30 -4.36
N GLU A 92 32.50 15.42 -5.08
CA GLU A 92 31.44 15.88 -6.00
C GLU A 92 31.22 14.93 -7.18
N LYS A 93 32.24 14.14 -7.54
CA LYS A 93 32.17 13.10 -8.56
C LYS A 93 31.75 11.73 -8.00
N GLU A 94 31.39 11.66 -6.73
CA GLU A 94 31.07 10.41 -6.02
C GLU A 94 32.23 9.39 -5.96
N ASP A 95 33.47 9.81 -6.27
CA ASP A 95 34.67 9.01 -6.04
C ASP A 95 35.11 9.16 -4.57
N TYR A 96 34.27 8.62 -3.68
CA TYR A 96 34.45 8.69 -2.24
C TYR A 96 35.75 8.04 -1.77
N SER A 97 36.22 7.00 -2.48
CA SER A 97 37.47 6.31 -2.18
C SER A 97 38.68 7.25 -2.32
N THR A 98 38.74 8.02 -3.41
CA THR A 98 39.79 9.02 -3.61
C THR A 98 39.61 10.19 -2.66
N ALA A 99 38.37 10.65 -2.45
CA ALA A 99 38.08 11.75 -1.54
C ALA A 99 38.60 11.49 -0.12
N LEU A 100 38.24 10.35 0.47
CA LEU A 100 38.70 9.94 1.81
C LEU A 100 40.21 9.91 1.91
N ARG A 101 40.87 9.26 0.94
CA ARG A 101 42.34 9.19 0.91
C ARG A 101 42.98 10.58 0.87
N LYS A 102 42.42 11.51 0.10
CA LYS A 102 42.95 12.89 -0.01
C LYS A 102 42.77 13.69 1.26
N PHE A 103 41.63 13.56 1.93
CA PHE A 103 41.44 14.18 3.24
C PHE A 103 42.38 13.55 4.28
N ASP A 104 42.56 12.23 4.28
CA ASP A 104 43.49 11.53 5.19
C ASP A 104 44.96 11.92 4.97
N GLU A 105 45.37 12.18 3.72
CA GLU A 105 46.71 12.71 3.42
C GLU A 105 46.92 14.07 4.13
N ILE A 106 45.93 14.97 4.18
CA ILE A 106 46.02 16.24 4.93
C ILE A 106 46.15 15.97 6.42
N LEU A 107 45.26 15.13 6.97
CA LEU A 107 45.22 14.84 8.40
C LEU A 107 46.48 14.13 8.92
N THR A 108 47.17 13.40 8.04
CA THR A 108 48.37 12.63 8.38
C THR A 108 49.65 13.43 8.16
N PHE A 109 49.80 14.07 7.00
CA PHE A 109 51.05 14.74 6.62
C PHE A 109 51.08 16.22 6.95
N TYR A 110 49.91 16.84 7.15
CA TYR A 110 49.75 18.26 7.45
C TYR A 110 48.83 18.50 8.67
N PRO A 111 49.03 17.81 9.82
CA PRO A 111 48.11 17.86 10.97
C PRO A 111 47.98 19.24 11.64
N GLY A 112 48.87 20.19 11.32
CA GLY A 112 48.83 21.58 11.79
C GLY A 112 48.31 22.57 10.75
N SER A 113 47.79 22.10 9.61
CA SER A 113 47.22 22.96 8.57
C SER A 113 45.96 23.66 9.07
N GLU A 114 45.75 24.91 8.65
CA GLU A 114 44.49 25.64 8.86
C GLU A 114 43.29 24.91 8.22
N LEU A 115 43.54 24.05 7.22
CA LEU A 115 42.53 23.26 6.52
C LEU A 115 42.13 21.97 7.25
N THR A 116 42.72 21.67 8.41
CA THR A 116 42.46 20.41 9.14
C THR A 116 40.99 20.26 9.51
N ALA A 117 40.34 21.34 9.95
CA ALA A 117 38.91 21.32 10.29
C ALA A 117 38.03 21.08 9.06
N GLU A 118 38.34 21.72 7.92
CA GLU A 118 37.61 21.53 6.67
C GLU A 118 37.83 20.12 6.09
N ALA A 119 39.05 19.58 6.18
CA ALA A 119 39.34 18.21 5.77
C ALA A 119 38.58 17.18 6.62
N LEU A 120 38.47 17.39 7.94
CA LEU A 120 37.66 16.54 8.82
C LEU A 120 36.17 16.65 8.51
N LEU A 121 35.65 17.86 8.28
CA LEU A 121 34.27 18.09 7.85
C LEU A 121 33.97 17.34 6.55
N MET A 122 34.80 17.52 5.53
CA MET A 122 34.63 16.86 4.23
C MET A 122 34.80 15.34 4.34
N LYS A 123 35.71 14.85 5.18
CA LYS A 123 35.84 13.42 5.48
C LYS A 123 34.55 12.89 6.12
N GLY A 124 34.02 13.59 7.12
CA GLY A 124 32.75 13.25 7.77
C GLY A 124 31.59 13.18 6.78
N ARG A 125 31.44 14.20 5.92
CA ARG A 125 30.46 14.20 4.82
C ARG A 125 30.63 13.00 3.90
N THR A 126 31.86 12.68 3.51
CA THR A 126 32.14 11.52 2.66
C THR A 126 31.74 10.20 3.33
N LEU A 127 31.96 10.08 4.65
CA LEU A 127 31.61 8.90 5.42
C LEU A 127 30.10 8.71 5.58
N ILE A 128 29.32 9.82 5.63
CA ILE A 128 27.85 9.77 5.56
C ILE A 128 27.41 9.13 4.24
N GLU A 129 27.93 9.60 3.11
CA GLU A 129 27.56 9.07 1.79
C GLU A 129 27.96 7.59 1.61
N THR A 130 29.06 7.16 2.24
CA THR A 130 29.48 5.74 2.25
C THR A 130 28.86 4.92 3.38
N LYS A 131 27.92 5.50 4.16
CA LYS A 131 27.21 4.87 5.28
C LYS A 131 28.10 4.37 6.42
N ASP A 132 29.32 4.88 6.54
CA ASP A 132 30.20 4.61 7.68
C ASP A 132 29.95 5.67 8.76
N TYR A 133 28.76 5.59 9.37
CA TYR A 133 28.25 6.63 10.25
C TYR A 133 29.08 6.80 11.52
N ASP A 134 29.63 5.72 12.08
CA ASP A 134 30.48 5.79 13.28
C ASP A 134 31.78 6.56 13.01
N ALA A 135 32.46 6.27 11.91
CA ALA A 135 33.63 7.02 11.51
C ALA A 135 33.26 8.47 11.14
N GLY A 136 32.09 8.69 10.54
CA GLY A 136 31.55 10.01 10.22
C GLY A 136 31.36 10.88 11.46
N VAL A 137 30.69 10.36 12.49
CA VAL A 137 30.52 11.01 13.79
C VAL A 137 31.87 11.34 14.41
N ALA A 138 32.83 10.40 14.40
CA ALA A 138 34.15 10.62 14.98
C ALA A 138 34.92 11.75 14.25
N ALA A 139 34.88 11.77 12.92
CA ALA A 139 35.52 12.81 12.12
C ALA A 139 34.91 14.20 12.37
N LEU A 140 33.58 14.30 12.39
CA LEU A 140 32.86 15.55 12.61
C LEU A 140 32.98 16.07 14.04
N THR A 141 33.00 15.17 15.03
CA THR A 141 33.26 15.53 16.44
C THR A 141 34.64 16.13 16.59
N ARG A 142 35.66 15.51 15.99
CA ARG A 142 37.02 16.07 15.96
C ARG A 142 37.08 17.40 15.20
N ALA A 143 36.28 17.59 14.15
CA ALA A 143 36.18 18.88 13.47
C ALA A 143 35.61 19.96 14.40
N ALA A 144 34.57 19.63 15.18
CA ALA A 144 33.94 20.53 16.15
C ALA A 144 34.90 20.95 17.27
N GLU A 145 35.74 20.03 17.75
CA GLU A 145 36.76 20.31 18.78
C GLU A 145 37.81 21.35 18.36
N LEU A 146 38.07 21.49 17.05
CA LEU A 146 38.97 22.52 16.52
C LEU A 146 38.36 23.93 16.54
N ASP A 147 37.04 24.03 16.78
CA ASP A 147 36.29 25.28 17.00
C ASP A 147 36.46 26.34 15.90
N HIS A 148 36.71 25.89 14.65
CA HIS A 148 36.94 26.77 13.50
C HIS A 148 35.70 27.62 13.20
N LYS A 149 35.81 28.94 13.43
CA LYS A 149 34.68 29.88 13.45
C LYS A 149 33.77 29.80 12.22
N ASP A 150 34.36 29.68 11.04
CA ASP A 150 33.63 29.73 9.78
C ASP A 150 33.02 28.39 9.34
N LEU A 151 33.20 27.32 10.14
CA LEU A 151 32.70 25.97 9.82
C LEU A 151 31.76 25.42 10.89
N ARG A 152 31.50 26.15 11.97
CA ARG A 152 30.77 25.62 13.13
C ARG A 152 29.35 25.22 12.78
N ASP A 153 28.71 25.98 11.90
CA ASP A 153 27.35 25.73 11.43
C ASP A 153 27.29 24.56 10.45
N ASP A 154 28.21 24.47 9.48
CA ASP A 154 28.35 23.27 8.64
C ASP A 154 28.57 22.01 9.49
N ILE A 155 29.52 22.05 10.43
CA ILE A 155 29.83 20.91 11.29
C ILE A 155 28.61 20.54 12.14
N ALA A 156 27.90 21.50 12.73
CA ALA A 156 26.69 21.22 13.50
C ALA A 156 25.59 20.58 12.65
N TYR A 157 25.39 21.05 11.42
CA TYR A 157 24.42 20.47 10.49
C TYR A 157 24.78 19.02 10.15
N PHE A 158 26.02 18.77 9.71
CA PHE A 158 26.43 17.43 9.32
C PHE A 158 26.56 16.47 10.50
N LEU A 159 26.82 16.96 11.72
CA LEU A 159 26.68 16.16 12.96
C LEU A 159 25.23 15.73 13.19
N GLY A 160 24.27 16.64 12.97
CA GLY A 160 22.85 16.29 13.00
C GLY A 160 22.51 15.22 11.97
N ARG A 161 22.90 15.45 10.72
CA ARG A 161 22.63 14.54 9.60
C ARG A 161 23.20 13.14 9.81
N VAL A 162 24.46 13.02 10.25
CA VAL A 162 25.04 11.69 10.47
C VAL A 162 24.36 10.94 11.62
N GLN A 163 23.89 11.64 12.65
CA GLN A 163 23.19 11.00 13.76
C GLN A 163 21.78 10.57 13.36
N GLU A 164 21.09 11.38 12.54
CA GLU A 164 19.77 11.05 11.99
C GLU A 164 19.84 9.79 11.11
N GLU A 165 20.76 9.76 10.15
CA GLU A 165 21.01 8.61 9.27
C GLU A 165 21.43 7.35 10.03
N LYS A 166 22.10 7.53 11.17
CA LYS A 166 22.48 6.43 12.07
C LYS A 166 21.31 5.89 12.89
N GLY A 167 20.18 6.59 12.96
CA GLY A 167 19.02 6.24 13.78
C GLY A 167 19.08 6.76 15.21
N ASN A 168 19.82 7.84 15.45
CA ASN A 168 19.99 8.51 16.74
C ASN A 168 19.29 9.88 16.75
N PRO A 169 17.94 9.92 16.82
CA PRO A 169 17.19 11.15 16.62
C PRO A 169 17.39 12.19 17.74
N ASP A 170 17.73 11.77 18.97
CA ASP A 170 17.99 12.71 20.07
C ASP A 170 19.28 13.52 19.85
N GLU A 171 20.37 12.85 19.47
CA GLU A 171 21.64 13.49 19.14
C GLU A 171 21.54 14.34 17.87
N ALA A 172 20.74 13.89 16.89
CA ALA A 172 20.45 14.64 15.69
C ALA A 172 19.72 15.96 16.03
N LEU A 173 18.63 15.86 16.79
CA LEU A 173 17.84 17.00 17.24
C LEU A 173 18.70 17.99 18.04
N ALA A 174 19.57 17.51 18.93
CA ALA A 174 20.45 18.38 19.71
C ALA A 174 21.38 19.21 18.82
N SER A 175 21.93 18.58 17.77
CA SER A 175 22.84 19.23 16.82
C SER A 175 22.10 20.26 15.95
N TYR A 176 20.93 19.91 15.42
CA TYR A 176 20.10 20.83 14.66
C TYR A 176 19.59 22.00 15.50
N ALA A 177 19.15 21.74 16.73
CA ALA A 177 18.70 22.77 17.66
C ALA A 177 19.83 23.75 18.03
N ASP A 178 21.07 23.25 18.21
CA ASP A 178 22.23 24.10 18.42
C ASP A 178 22.44 25.05 17.24
N LEU A 179 22.36 24.53 16.01
CA LEU A 179 22.49 25.33 14.79
C LEU A 179 21.43 26.43 14.70
N ILE A 180 20.16 26.07 14.86
CA ILE A 180 19.03 27.03 14.78
C ILE A 180 19.16 28.12 15.86
N SER A 181 19.67 27.77 17.04
CA SER A 181 19.78 28.70 18.17
C SER A 181 20.97 29.67 18.05
N ARG A 182 22.13 29.18 17.57
CA ARG A 182 23.40 29.93 17.54
C ARG A 182 23.72 30.54 16.19
N TYR A 183 23.40 29.86 15.09
CA TYR A 183 23.84 30.21 13.73
C TYR A 183 22.65 30.61 12.85
N ARG A 184 21.93 31.65 13.28
CA ARG A 184 20.74 32.17 12.57
C ARG A 184 20.98 32.62 11.13
N GLY A 185 22.23 32.88 10.76
CA GLY A 185 22.64 33.26 9.41
C GLY A 185 23.27 32.13 8.62
N SER A 186 23.21 30.88 9.10
CA SER A 186 23.72 29.72 8.37
C SER A 186 22.90 29.48 7.10
N GLU A 187 23.54 28.96 6.05
CA GLU A 187 22.85 28.40 4.89
C GLU A 187 22.05 27.13 5.26
N TRP A 188 22.45 26.43 6.33
CA TRP A 188 21.78 25.22 6.83
C TRP A 188 20.63 25.49 7.80
N PHE A 189 20.28 26.76 8.05
CA PHE A 189 19.30 27.12 9.06
C PHE A 189 17.91 26.54 8.76
N ALA A 190 17.47 26.63 7.51
CA ALA A 190 16.16 26.15 7.11
C ALA A 190 16.11 24.62 7.18
N GLU A 191 17.08 23.93 6.58
CA GLU A 191 17.20 22.47 6.54
C GLU A 191 17.26 21.90 7.95
N ALA A 192 18.14 22.42 8.82
CA ALA A 192 18.21 21.98 10.21
C ALA A 192 16.88 22.17 10.95
N GLY A 193 16.18 23.28 10.70
CA GLY A 193 14.85 23.53 11.27
C GLY A 193 13.77 22.60 10.75
N MET A 194 13.85 22.20 9.48
CA MET A 194 12.97 21.20 8.91
C MET A 194 13.23 19.84 9.54
N HIS A 195 14.48 19.34 9.54
CA HIS A 195 14.84 18.06 10.15
C HIS A 195 14.48 18.00 11.65
N ALA A 196 14.79 19.05 12.42
CA ALA A 196 14.39 19.13 13.82
C ALA A 196 12.86 19.07 14.00
N GLY A 197 12.10 19.73 13.12
CA GLY A 197 10.65 19.68 13.12
C GLY A 197 10.09 18.31 12.76
N GLU A 198 10.66 17.64 11.76
CA GLU A 198 10.27 16.27 11.35
C GLU A 198 10.61 15.25 12.44
N ILE A 199 11.77 15.35 13.10
CA ILE A 199 12.11 14.47 14.24
C ILE A 199 11.06 14.58 15.36
N GLU A 200 10.59 15.80 15.66
CA GLU A 200 9.52 16.00 16.66
C GLU A 200 8.16 15.52 16.14
N TRP A 201 7.89 15.68 14.85
CA TRP A 201 6.68 15.18 14.19
C TRP A 201 6.58 13.66 14.32
N ASP A 202 7.64 12.93 14.00
CA ASP A 202 7.69 11.46 14.04
C ASP A 202 7.54 10.92 15.46
N ARG A 203 7.87 11.74 16.47
CA ARG A 203 7.62 11.43 17.89
C ARG A 203 6.17 11.68 18.32
N GLY A 204 5.33 12.22 17.43
CA GLY A 204 4.00 12.74 17.76
C GLY A 204 4.02 14.02 18.59
N ASN A 205 5.19 14.66 18.77
CA ASN A 205 5.33 15.93 19.49
C ASN A 205 5.09 17.10 18.53
N TYR A 206 3.86 17.22 18.04
CA TYR A 206 3.50 18.22 17.05
C TYR A 206 3.66 19.66 17.58
N ASP A 207 3.52 19.91 18.89
CA ASP A 207 3.82 21.22 19.48
C ASP A 207 5.31 21.61 19.31
N GLY A 208 6.22 20.65 19.51
CA GLY A 208 7.65 20.82 19.23
C GLY A 208 7.92 21.07 17.74
N ALA A 209 7.27 20.30 16.87
CA ALA A 209 7.36 20.46 15.42
C ALA A 209 6.91 21.87 14.98
N VAL A 210 5.77 22.34 15.47
CA VAL A 210 5.27 23.71 15.23
C VAL A 210 6.30 24.77 15.62
N ALA A 211 7.02 24.59 16.74
CA ALA A 211 8.02 25.53 17.20
C ALA A 211 9.21 25.64 16.22
N TYR A 212 9.72 24.50 15.73
CA TYR A 212 10.82 24.51 14.75
C TYR A 212 10.37 25.04 13.38
N PHE A 213 9.24 24.57 12.86
CA PHE A 213 8.70 25.05 11.59
C PHE A 213 8.36 26.55 11.60
N GLU A 214 7.88 27.10 12.72
CA GLU A 214 7.68 28.55 12.87
C GLU A 214 9.00 29.33 12.79
N GLN A 215 10.10 28.78 13.30
CA GLN A 215 11.40 29.42 13.18
C GLN A 215 11.83 29.49 11.71
N VAL A 216 11.67 28.41 10.95
CA VAL A 216 11.93 28.38 9.50
C VAL A 216 11.03 29.40 8.79
N ARG A 217 9.70 29.33 9.00
CA ARG A 217 8.70 30.25 8.40
C ARG A 217 9.06 31.73 8.59
N ARG A 218 9.57 32.10 9.77
CA ARG A 218 9.84 33.50 10.11
C ARG A 218 11.25 33.97 9.75
N ARG A 219 12.25 33.10 9.77
CA ARG A 219 13.67 33.50 9.80
C ARG A 219 14.52 32.93 8.69
N ALA A 220 14.05 31.92 7.94
CA ALA A 220 14.77 31.42 6.78
C ALA A 220 15.02 32.55 5.77
N LYS A 221 16.16 32.50 5.07
CA LYS A 221 16.61 33.58 4.16
C LYS A 221 15.79 33.58 2.88
N GLU A 222 15.56 32.41 2.33
CA GLU A 222 14.87 32.28 1.05
C GLU A 222 13.34 32.24 1.24
N PRO A 223 12.57 32.95 0.39
CA PRO A 223 11.10 32.90 0.41
C PRO A 223 10.54 31.48 0.35
N GLU A 224 11.16 30.61 -0.42
CA GLU A 224 10.77 29.22 -0.66
C GLU A 224 10.90 28.39 0.61
N GLU A 225 11.99 28.57 1.37
CA GLU A 225 12.20 27.93 2.66
C GLU A 225 11.16 28.40 3.69
N ARG A 226 10.85 29.71 3.71
CA ARG A 226 9.81 30.26 4.59
C ARG A 226 8.42 29.70 4.25
N TYR A 227 8.13 29.53 2.97
CA TYR A 227 6.91 28.87 2.50
C TYR A 227 6.84 27.42 2.98
N ARG A 228 7.90 26.64 2.75
CA ARG A 228 8.01 25.23 3.19
C ARG A 228 7.80 25.07 4.69
N GLY A 229 8.50 25.87 5.51
CA GLY A 229 8.31 25.87 6.96
C GLY A 229 6.90 26.31 7.38
N GLY A 230 6.29 27.23 6.64
CA GLY A 230 4.91 27.65 6.88
C GLY A 230 3.86 26.56 6.62
N LEU A 231 4.04 25.78 5.55
CA LEU A 231 3.17 24.63 5.27
C LEU A 231 3.30 23.55 6.33
N ARG A 232 4.51 23.10 6.65
CA ARG A 232 4.73 22.05 7.66
C ARG A 232 4.25 22.46 9.05
N LYS A 233 4.36 23.74 9.39
CA LYS A 233 3.73 24.28 10.60
C LYS A 233 2.20 24.11 10.56
N GLY A 234 1.58 24.47 9.43
CA GLY A 234 0.14 24.31 9.23
C GLY A 234 -0.28 22.85 9.38
N ASP A 235 0.44 21.93 8.75
CA ASP A 235 0.22 20.48 8.86
C ASP A 235 0.31 20.02 10.32
N ALA A 236 1.31 20.50 11.08
CA ALA A 236 1.49 20.08 12.47
C ALA A 236 0.35 20.58 13.36
N LEU A 237 -0.21 21.75 13.05
CA LEU A 237 -1.40 22.27 13.71
C LEU A 237 -2.66 21.48 13.36
N LEU A 238 -2.74 20.90 12.15
CA LEU A 238 -3.81 19.97 11.80
C LEU A 238 -3.73 18.71 12.66
N GLU A 239 -2.56 18.11 12.80
CA GLU A 239 -2.42 16.90 13.64
C GLU A 239 -2.66 17.17 15.14
N LEU A 240 -2.40 18.38 15.62
CA LEU A 240 -2.80 18.82 16.97
C LEU A 240 -4.31 19.04 17.14
N GLY A 241 -5.08 19.07 16.06
CA GLY A 241 -6.49 19.45 16.07
C GLY A 241 -6.73 20.95 16.24
N GLU A 242 -5.70 21.78 16.08
CA GLU A 242 -5.79 23.24 16.18
C GLU A 242 -6.13 23.89 14.84
N TRP A 243 -7.29 23.51 14.30
CA TRP A 243 -7.73 23.84 12.95
C TRP A 243 -7.74 25.35 12.64
N ASP A 244 -8.15 26.20 13.58
CA ASP A 244 -8.18 27.65 13.38
C ASP A 244 -6.77 28.26 13.30
N ARG A 245 -5.82 27.74 14.08
CA ARG A 245 -4.41 28.15 14.00
C ARG A 245 -3.79 27.67 12.70
N ALA A 246 -4.15 26.48 12.22
CA ALA A 246 -3.74 25.97 10.92
C ALA A 246 -4.27 26.86 9.79
N LYS A 247 -5.58 27.16 9.75
CA LYS A 247 -6.21 28.10 8.80
C LYS A 247 -5.49 29.44 8.77
N THR A 248 -5.22 30.02 9.94
CA THR A 248 -4.52 31.30 10.05
C THR A 248 -3.10 31.21 9.49
N THR A 249 -2.38 30.12 9.79
CA THR A 249 -1.03 29.88 9.28
C THR A 249 -1.00 29.75 7.76
N PHE A 250 -1.91 28.96 7.18
CA PHE A 250 -2.02 28.80 5.73
C PHE A 250 -2.43 30.09 5.01
N HIS A 251 -3.32 30.89 5.62
CA HIS A 251 -3.66 32.21 5.11
C HIS A 251 -2.45 33.16 5.11
N ASP A 252 -1.69 33.21 6.20
CA ASP A 252 -0.47 34.02 6.28
C ASP A 252 0.55 33.62 5.20
N VAL A 253 0.73 32.31 4.98
CA VAL A 253 1.64 31.77 3.97
C VAL A 253 1.20 32.20 2.58
N SER A 254 -0.08 32.07 2.24
CA SER A 254 -0.59 32.47 0.93
C SER A 254 -0.46 33.97 0.65
N LYS A 255 -0.48 34.83 1.69
CA LYS A 255 -0.30 36.28 1.53
C LYS A 255 1.16 36.70 1.34
N ARG A 256 2.11 35.93 1.85
CA ARG A 256 3.55 36.28 1.86
C ARG A 256 4.31 35.73 0.67
N THR A 257 3.77 34.69 0.04
CA THR A 257 4.36 34.07 -1.13
C THR A 257 4.07 34.84 -2.42
N ILE A 258 5.05 34.89 -3.33
CA ILE A 258 4.93 35.60 -4.61
C ILE A 258 4.41 34.67 -5.72
N ARG A 259 4.80 33.39 -5.72
CA ARG A 259 4.45 32.43 -6.77
C ARG A 259 2.98 32.02 -6.65
N GLN A 260 2.22 32.15 -7.72
CA GLN A 260 0.78 31.87 -7.71
C GLN A 260 0.47 30.42 -7.33
N GLU A 261 1.27 29.46 -7.81
CA GLU A 261 1.11 28.03 -7.50
C GLU A 261 1.17 27.77 -5.99
N GLU A 262 2.18 28.32 -5.33
CA GLU A 262 2.35 28.22 -3.88
C GLU A 262 1.23 28.95 -3.10
N GLN A 263 0.75 30.10 -3.60
CA GLN A 263 -0.40 30.78 -3.01
C GLN A 263 -1.67 29.93 -3.09
N GLY A 264 -1.93 29.32 -4.25
CA GLY A 264 -3.07 28.45 -4.48
C GLY A 264 -3.02 27.22 -3.58
N ASN A 265 -1.85 26.57 -3.47
CA ASN A 265 -1.67 25.43 -2.58
C ASN A 265 -1.87 25.79 -1.11
N ALA A 266 -1.33 26.92 -0.63
CA ALA A 266 -1.57 27.36 0.74
C ALA A 266 -3.06 27.65 1.01
N LEU A 267 -3.79 28.22 0.06
CA LEU A 267 -5.25 28.43 0.20
C LEU A 267 -6.04 27.12 0.15
N LEU A 268 -5.63 26.15 -0.67
CA LEU A 268 -6.18 24.80 -0.65
C LEU A 268 -6.03 24.17 0.74
N MET A 269 -4.84 24.25 1.35
CA MET A 269 -4.61 23.73 2.69
C MET A 269 -5.42 24.46 3.76
N LYS A 270 -5.66 25.77 3.59
CA LYS A 270 -6.61 26.53 4.42
C LYS A 270 -8.04 25.97 4.31
N GLY A 271 -8.50 25.66 3.10
CA GLY A 271 -9.83 25.06 2.87
C GLY A 271 -9.95 23.69 3.52
N LYS A 272 -8.93 22.82 3.36
CA LYS A 272 -8.86 21.51 4.04
C LYS A 272 -8.90 21.63 5.56
N ALA A 273 -8.19 22.61 6.12
CA ALA A 273 -8.24 22.92 7.55
C ALA A 273 -9.65 23.35 8.01
N ALA A 274 -10.39 24.10 7.18
CA ALA A 274 -11.76 24.49 7.46
C ALA A 274 -12.73 23.29 7.41
N ALA A 275 -12.58 22.40 6.42
CA ALA A 275 -13.35 21.17 6.33
C ALA A 275 -13.15 20.28 7.57
N ARG A 276 -11.88 20.05 7.97
CA ARG A 276 -11.56 19.29 9.20
C ARG A 276 -12.10 19.92 10.49
N SER A 277 -12.32 21.24 10.50
CA SER A 277 -12.96 21.93 11.64
C SER A 277 -14.48 21.72 11.72
N GLY A 278 -15.08 21.01 10.75
CA GLY A 278 -16.52 20.84 10.62
C GLY A 278 -17.25 22.05 10.03
N ASN A 279 -16.51 23.05 9.55
CA ASN A 279 -17.08 24.26 8.95
C ASN A 279 -17.11 24.14 7.42
N GLU A 280 -18.00 23.27 6.93
CA GLU A 280 -18.12 22.95 5.50
C GLU A 280 -18.43 24.17 4.64
N ALA A 281 -19.29 25.07 5.13
CA ALA A 281 -19.64 26.30 4.41
C ALA A 281 -18.41 27.18 4.16
N GLU A 282 -17.57 27.38 5.18
CA GLU A 282 -16.31 28.13 5.03
C GLU A 282 -15.33 27.40 4.10
N ALA A 283 -15.25 26.07 4.20
CA ALA A 283 -14.40 25.27 3.32
C ALA A 283 -14.79 25.44 1.85
N MET A 284 -16.10 25.34 1.55
CA MET A 284 -16.66 25.54 0.21
C MET A 284 -16.36 26.93 -0.34
N GLU A 285 -16.52 27.98 0.48
CA GLU A 285 -16.17 29.35 0.07
C GLU A 285 -14.67 29.47 -0.29
N ILE A 286 -13.79 28.88 0.52
CA ILE A 286 -12.34 28.90 0.26
C ILE A 286 -11.98 28.10 -0.98
N PHE A 287 -12.53 26.90 -1.16
CA PHE A 287 -12.28 26.09 -2.35
C PHE A 287 -12.77 26.79 -3.61
N GLN A 288 -13.94 27.43 -3.57
CA GLN A 288 -14.44 28.21 -4.68
C GLN A 288 -13.54 29.42 -4.99
N GLU A 289 -13.00 30.10 -3.98
CA GLU A 289 -11.99 31.15 -4.16
C GLU A 289 -10.76 30.59 -4.90
N VAL A 290 -10.26 29.42 -4.49
CA VAL A 290 -9.10 28.77 -5.12
C VAL A 290 -9.39 28.43 -6.59
N ILE A 291 -10.54 27.81 -6.87
CA ILE A 291 -10.95 27.42 -8.23
C ILE A 291 -11.04 28.65 -9.13
N THR A 292 -11.69 29.72 -8.67
CA THR A 292 -11.88 30.93 -9.47
C THR A 292 -10.57 31.70 -9.69
N LYS A 293 -9.70 31.76 -8.67
CA LYS A 293 -8.48 32.58 -8.74
C LYS A 293 -7.30 31.89 -9.42
N TYR A 294 -7.22 30.56 -9.33
CA TYR A 294 -6.11 29.74 -9.84
C TYR A 294 -6.59 28.74 -10.89
N GLU A 295 -7.57 29.14 -11.71
CA GLU A 295 -8.20 28.31 -12.75
C GLU A 295 -7.14 27.58 -13.60
N ARG A 296 -7.37 26.28 -13.86
CA ARG A 296 -6.47 25.39 -14.62
C ARG A 296 -5.07 25.22 -14.02
N GLN A 297 -4.89 25.52 -12.75
CA GLN A 297 -3.70 25.15 -11.98
C GLN A 297 -4.00 23.95 -11.10
N ALA A 298 -2.94 23.25 -10.66
CA ALA A 298 -3.07 22.07 -9.81
C ALA A 298 -3.89 22.33 -8.54
N ALA A 299 -3.77 23.52 -7.94
CA ALA A 299 -4.53 23.90 -6.75
C ALA A 299 -6.05 23.99 -7.01
N ALA A 300 -6.48 24.46 -8.18
CA ALA A 300 -7.91 24.53 -8.53
C ALA A 300 -8.48 23.13 -8.78
N GLY A 301 -7.75 22.26 -9.49
CA GLY A 301 -8.14 20.87 -9.66
C GLY A 301 -8.25 20.12 -8.33
N ALA A 302 -7.27 20.33 -7.44
CA ALA A 302 -7.31 19.75 -6.10
C ALA A 302 -8.45 20.33 -5.25
N ALA A 303 -8.76 21.62 -5.32
CA ALA A 303 -9.89 22.21 -4.60
C ALA A 303 -11.23 21.66 -5.09
N GLN A 304 -11.41 21.51 -6.41
CA GLN A 304 -12.61 20.89 -6.98
C GLN A 304 -12.75 19.43 -6.54
N LEU A 305 -11.64 18.69 -6.44
CA LEU A 305 -11.63 17.32 -5.96
C LEU A 305 -12.06 17.23 -4.49
N GLU A 306 -11.61 18.15 -3.62
CA GLU A 306 -12.05 18.17 -2.22
C GLU A 306 -13.55 18.45 -2.08
N ILE A 307 -14.11 19.33 -2.92
CA ILE A 307 -15.57 19.56 -2.97
C ILE A 307 -16.30 18.26 -3.33
N ALA A 308 -15.82 17.52 -4.34
CA ALA A 308 -16.41 16.24 -4.74
C ALA A 308 -16.34 15.20 -3.60
N ARG A 309 -15.19 15.11 -2.91
CA ARG A 309 -15.01 14.24 -1.74
C ARG A 309 -15.98 14.55 -0.62
N MET A 310 -16.20 15.83 -0.31
CA MET A 310 -17.16 16.23 0.71
C MET A 310 -18.58 15.74 0.38
N SER A 311 -18.98 15.78 -0.90
CA SER A 311 -20.27 15.24 -1.35
C SER A 311 -20.33 13.70 -1.29
N ASP A 312 -19.23 13.03 -1.64
CA ASP A 312 -19.08 11.57 -1.59
C ASP A 312 -19.16 11.06 -0.15
N GLU A 313 -18.44 11.69 0.77
CA GLU A 313 -18.48 11.40 2.21
C GLU A 313 -19.85 11.66 2.85
N ALA A 314 -20.64 12.59 2.28
CA ALA A 314 -22.03 12.82 2.69
C ALA A 314 -23.01 11.73 2.17
N GLY A 315 -22.54 10.80 1.33
CA GLY A 315 -23.34 9.72 0.74
C GLY A 315 -24.15 10.14 -0.49
N ASP A 316 -24.02 11.39 -0.96
CA ASP A 316 -24.65 11.87 -2.20
C ASP A 316 -23.80 11.46 -3.41
N LEU A 317 -23.90 10.20 -3.79
CA LEU A 317 -23.14 9.62 -4.90
C LEU A 317 -23.45 10.27 -6.25
N GLU A 318 -24.70 10.67 -6.49
CA GLU A 318 -25.10 11.34 -7.74
C GLU A 318 -24.47 12.74 -7.82
N GLY A 319 -24.62 13.55 -6.77
CA GLY A 319 -23.98 14.86 -6.68
C GLY A 319 -22.45 14.78 -6.73
N ALA A 320 -21.86 13.81 -6.02
CA ALA A 320 -20.42 13.57 -6.03
C ALA A 320 -19.91 13.24 -7.44
N LEU A 321 -20.63 12.40 -8.19
CA LEU A 321 -20.28 12.03 -9.56
C LEU A 321 -20.19 13.27 -10.47
N GLU A 322 -21.20 14.17 -10.40
CA GLU A 322 -21.19 15.42 -11.15
C GLU A 322 -19.99 16.29 -10.77
N LEU A 323 -19.68 16.39 -9.48
CA LEU A 323 -18.57 17.20 -8.97
C LEU A 323 -17.20 16.63 -9.35
N TYR A 324 -17.02 15.30 -9.32
CA TYR A 324 -15.81 14.64 -9.83
C TYR A 324 -15.63 14.89 -11.33
N ASP A 325 -16.73 14.92 -12.10
CA ASP A 325 -16.70 15.23 -13.52
C ASP A 325 -16.19 16.66 -13.79
N LEU A 326 -16.47 17.63 -12.91
CA LEU A 326 -15.98 19.01 -13.04
C LEU A 326 -14.47 19.15 -12.84
N VAL A 327 -13.80 18.19 -12.20
CA VAL A 327 -12.34 18.24 -11.99
C VAL A 327 -11.59 18.30 -13.33
N LYS A 328 -12.11 17.67 -14.40
CA LYS A 328 -11.50 17.72 -15.74
C LYS A 328 -11.45 19.13 -16.33
N GLU A 329 -12.34 20.03 -15.90
CA GLU A 329 -12.38 21.43 -16.37
C GLU A 329 -11.13 22.20 -15.91
N GLN A 330 -10.51 21.75 -14.81
CA GLN A 330 -9.25 22.29 -14.30
C GLN A 330 -8.01 21.67 -14.96
N GLY A 331 -8.19 20.74 -15.91
CA GLY A 331 -7.12 20.12 -16.67
C GLY A 331 -6.88 18.66 -16.26
N THR A 332 -6.67 17.81 -17.27
CA THR A 332 -6.51 16.36 -17.11
C THR A 332 -5.08 15.91 -16.82
N GLY A 333 -4.12 16.84 -16.80
CA GLY A 333 -2.70 16.57 -16.53
C GLY A 333 -2.33 16.54 -15.04
N HIS A 334 -3.26 16.88 -14.16
CA HIS A 334 -3.03 16.96 -12.71
C HIS A 334 -3.37 15.64 -12.02
N ILE A 335 -2.66 15.32 -10.92
CA ILE A 335 -2.95 14.15 -10.06
C ILE A 335 -4.42 14.15 -9.60
N ALA A 336 -4.98 15.34 -9.31
CA ALA A 336 -6.37 15.47 -8.92
C ALA A 336 -7.37 14.89 -9.94
N TRP A 337 -7.08 14.98 -11.25
CA TRP A 337 -7.93 14.36 -12.27
C TRP A 337 -7.80 12.84 -12.28
N GLN A 338 -6.60 12.30 -12.03
CA GLN A 338 -6.42 10.86 -11.95
C GLN A 338 -7.27 10.28 -10.81
N GLU A 339 -7.16 10.87 -9.62
CA GLU A 339 -7.95 10.50 -8.45
C GLU A 339 -9.47 10.66 -8.69
N ALA A 340 -9.89 11.80 -9.27
CA ALA A 340 -11.28 12.05 -9.59
C ALA A 340 -11.84 11.04 -10.61
N SER A 341 -11.09 10.73 -11.66
CA SER A 341 -11.51 9.83 -12.73
C SER A 341 -11.68 8.39 -12.24
N GLU A 342 -10.78 7.93 -11.37
CA GLU A 342 -10.88 6.61 -10.74
C GLU A 342 -12.15 6.55 -9.88
N ARG A 343 -12.32 7.50 -8.95
CA ARG A 343 -13.46 7.51 -8.04
C ARG A 343 -14.80 7.65 -8.76
N ARG A 344 -14.86 8.52 -9.78
CA ARG A 344 -16.01 8.65 -10.68
C ARG A 344 -16.41 7.33 -11.33
N THR A 345 -15.44 6.53 -11.78
CA THR A 345 -15.74 5.24 -12.44
C THR A 345 -16.38 4.26 -11.46
N GLU A 346 -15.92 4.25 -10.21
CA GLU A 346 -16.49 3.43 -9.14
C GLU A 346 -17.93 3.84 -8.81
N ILE A 347 -18.19 5.14 -8.71
CA ILE A 347 -19.52 5.68 -8.43
C ILE A 347 -20.46 5.43 -9.61
N GLN A 348 -20.02 5.70 -10.84
CA GLN A 348 -20.81 5.44 -12.04
C GLN A 348 -21.24 3.97 -12.10
N ARG A 349 -20.35 3.04 -11.72
CA ARG A 349 -20.68 1.61 -11.68
C ARG A 349 -21.82 1.30 -10.71
N VAL A 350 -21.86 1.97 -9.55
CA VAL A 350 -22.98 1.84 -8.60
C VAL A 350 -24.29 2.32 -9.21
N LEU A 351 -24.29 3.49 -9.86
CA LEU A 351 -25.50 4.05 -10.47
C LEU A 351 -26.00 3.20 -11.64
N ASP A 352 -25.09 2.69 -12.48
CA ASP A 352 -25.43 1.78 -13.58
C ASP A 352 -26.06 0.49 -13.05
N LEU A 353 -25.50 -0.08 -11.96
CA LEU A 353 -26.05 -1.27 -11.32
C LEU A 353 -27.41 -1.00 -10.68
N ARG A 354 -27.58 0.15 -10.01
CA ARG A 354 -28.88 0.58 -9.46
C ARG A 354 -29.95 0.68 -10.54
N SER A 355 -29.62 1.27 -11.70
CA SER A 355 -30.56 1.34 -12.83
C SER A 355 -30.83 -0.04 -13.44
N ALA A 356 -29.82 -0.90 -13.57
CA ALA A 356 -29.99 -2.25 -14.15
C ALA A 356 -30.92 -3.15 -13.32
N ILE A 357 -31.01 -2.94 -11.99
CA ILE A 357 -31.86 -3.77 -11.12
C ILE A 357 -33.32 -3.31 -11.03
N GLU A 358 -33.68 -2.18 -11.68
CA GLU A 358 -35.05 -1.65 -11.71
C GLU A 358 -35.98 -2.52 -12.55
N ASP A 359 -35.48 -3.17 -13.60
CA ASP A 359 -36.27 -4.10 -14.42
C ASP A 359 -36.38 -5.46 -13.74
N GLU A 360 -37.52 -5.71 -13.08
CA GLU A 360 -37.80 -6.97 -12.40
C GLU A 360 -37.78 -8.20 -13.33
N ALA A 361 -37.92 -8.01 -14.65
CA ALA A 361 -37.91 -9.09 -15.63
C ALA A 361 -36.51 -9.41 -16.18
N ASP A 362 -35.48 -8.63 -15.82
CA ASP A 362 -34.11 -8.86 -16.28
C ASP A 362 -33.56 -10.19 -15.71
N PRO A 363 -33.17 -11.17 -16.55
CA PRO A 363 -32.60 -12.42 -16.08
C PRO A 363 -31.28 -12.25 -15.30
N ASP A 364 -30.56 -11.15 -15.49
CA ASP A 364 -29.31 -10.84 -14.78
C ASP A 364 -29.54 -10.00 -13.50
N ARG A 365 -30.80 -9.70 -13.12
CA ARG A 365 -31.11 -8.83 -11.97
C ARG A 365 -30.49 -9.32 -10.66
N GLU A 366 -30.63 -10.60 -10.33
CA GLU A 366 -30.07 -11.17 -9.08
C GLU A 366 -28.54 -11.02 -9.02
N LYS A 367 -27.88 -11.28 -10.14
CA LYS A 367 -26.44 -11.08 -10.30
C LYS A 367 -26.06 -9.60 -10.13
N ASN A 368 -26.80 -8.70 -10.76
CA ASN A 368 -26.54 -7.26 -10.69
C ASN A 368 -26.76 -6.72 -9.27
N ARG A 369 -27.73 -7.23 -8.51
CA ARG A 369 -27.90 -6.91 -7.08
C ARG A 369 -26.72 -7.38 -6.24
N TYR A 370 -26.23 -8.59 -6.48
CA TYR A 370 -25.04 -9.10 -5.79
C TYR A 370 -23.79 -8.24 -6.10
N LEU A 371 -23.58 -7.89 -7.38
CA LEU A 371 -22.48 -7.01 -7.81
C LEU A 371 -22.62 -5.59 -7.26
N LEU A 372 -23.84 -5.07 -7.09
CA LEU A 372 -24.09 -3.78 -6.46
C LEU A 372 -23.62 -3.80 -5.01
N ALA A 373 -24.00 -4.82 -4.26
CA ALA A 373 -23.57 -4.99 -2.87
C ALA A 373 -22.04 -5.14 -2.76
N GLU A 374 -21.39 -5.89 -3.66
CA GLU A 374 -19.92 -5.95 -3.71
C GLU A 374 -19.30 -4.58 -4.00
N GLN A 375 -19.81 -3.86 -4.99
CA GLN A 375 -19.31 -2.52 -5.34
C GLN A 375 -19.46 -1.53 -4.17
N LEU A 376 -20.59 -1.57 -3.46
CA LEU A 376 -20.84 -0.74 -2.28
C LEU A 376 -19.84 -1.08 -1.15
N LEU A 377 -19.61 -2.37 -0.90
CA LEU A 377 -18.71 -2.82 0.15
C LEU A 377 -17.23 -2.51 -0.12
N GLU A 378 -16.79 -2.77 -1.35
CA GLU A 378 -15.38 -2.78 -1.71
C GLU A 378 -14.87 -1.45 -2.21
N LYS A 379 -15.65 -0.80 -3.09
CA LYS A 379 -15.24 0.44 -3.75
C LYS A 379 -15.76 1.63 -2.99
N ILE A 380 -17.05 1.64 -2.65
CA ILE A 380 -17.63 2.80 -1.94
C ILE A 380 -17.27 2.77 -0.45
N GLY A 381 -17.21 1.60 0.17
CA GLY A 381 -17.05 1.45 1.62
C GLY A 381 -18.35 1.57 2.40
N ASP A 382 -19.50 1.61 1.71
CA ASP A 382 -20.84 1.63 2.30
C ASP A 382 -21.25 0.22 2.75
N VAL A 383 -20.76 -0.16 3.93
CA VAL A 383 -21.01 -1.48 4.53
C VAL A 383 -22.50 -1.69 4.81
N ASP A 384 -23.19 -0.65 5.28
CA ASP A 384 -24.60 -0.72 5.63
C ASP A 384 -25.47 -0.91 4.39
N GLY A 385 -25.20 -0.15 3.31
CA GLY A 385 -25.86 -0.30 2.02
C GLY A 385 -25.59 -1.67 1.39
N ALA A 386 -24.35 -2.16 1.44
CA ALA A 386 -24.00 -3.49 0.97
C ALA A 386 -24.75 -4.60 1.74
N MET A 387 -24.76 -4.53 3.07
CA MET A 387 -25.48 -5.48 3.93
C MET A 387 -26.98 -5.46 3.66
N ALA A 388 -27.57 -4.28 3.48
CA ALA A 388 -28.98 -4.15 3.14
C ALA A 388 -29.31 -4.84 1.80
N GLU A 389 -28.49 -4.62 0.76
CA GLU A 389 -28.68 -5.24 -0.55
C GLU A 389 -28.46 -6.76 -0.51
N TYR A 390 -27.43 -7.26 0.20
CA TYR A 390 -27.26 -8.70 0.37
C TYR A 390 -28.43 -9.34 1.14
N ALA A 391 -28.91 -8.71 2.20
CA ALA A 391 -30.03 -9.22 3.00
C ALA A 391 -31.32 -9.29 2.17
N ALA A 392 -31.59 -8.23 1.40
CA ALA A 392 -32.74 -8.19 0.51
C ALA A 392 -32.62 -9.24 -0.61
N LEU A 393 -31.45 -9.41 -1.23
CA LEU A 393 -31.22 -10.44 -2.25
C LEU A 393 -31.37 -11.85 -1.68
N ALA A 394 -30.81 -12.14 -0.50
CA ALA A 394 -30.94 -13.43 0.15
C ALA A 394 -32.41 -13.77 0.48
N SER A 395 -33.22 -12.77 0.81
CA SER A 395 -34.64 -12.92 1.07
C SER A 395 -35.46 -13.13 -0.21
N ASP A 396 -35.20 -12.34 -1.25
CA ASP A 396 -36.00 -12.35 -2.49
C ASP A 396 -35.68 -13.55 -3.39
N ALA A 397 -34.42 -14.01 -3.38
CA ALA A 397 -33.90 -15.09 -4.22
C ALA A 397 -33.59 -16.36 -3.43
N GLN A 398 -34.47 -16.73 -2.49
CA GLN A 398 -34.31 -17.94 -1.67
C GLN A 398 -34.20 -19.19 -2.56
N GLY A 399 -33.21 -20.03 -2.25
CA GLY A 399 -32.93 -21.25 -3.01
C GLY A 399 -32.19 -21.06 -4.33
N THR A 400 -31.91 -19.82 -4.77
CA THR A 400 -31.07 -19.56 -5.96
C THR A 400 -29.59 -19.50 -5.59
N GLU A 401 -28.72 -19.61 -6.60
CA GLU A 401 -27.26 -19.46 -6.41
C GLU A 401 -26.90 -18.07 -5.85
N TRP A 402 -27.57 -17.01 -6.32
CA TRP A 402 -27.29 -15.64 -5.90
C TRP A 402 -27.80 -15.35 -4.49
N GLY A 403 -28.97 -15.89 -4.10
CA GLY A 403 -29.41 -15.83 -2.71
C GLY A 403 -28.44 -16.54 -1.76
N ALA A 404 -27.91 -17.69 -2.16
CA ALA A 404 -26.89 -18.42 -1.39
C ALA A 404 -25.59 -17.61 -1.23
N LYS A 405 -25.11 -16.99 -2.32
CA LYS A 405 -23.93 -16.13 -2.32
C LYS A 405 -24.12 -14.88 -1.47
N ALA A 406 -25.30 -14.25 -1.53
CA ALA A 406 -25.61 -13.09 -0.70
C ALA A 406 -25.65 -13.41 0.80
N LEU A 407 -26.19 -14.59 1.17
CA LEU A 407 -26.20 -15.06 2.55
C LEU A 407 -24.78 -15.39 3.05
N PHE A 408 -23.96 -15.98 2.18
CA PHE A 408 -22.54 -16.22 2.45
C PHE A 408 -21.78 -14.92 2.68
N ALA A 409 -21.97 -13.91 1.82
CA ALA A 409 -21.34 -12.60 1.95
C ALA A 409 -21.69 -11.92 3.28
N GLN A 410 -22.96 -11.95 3.69
CA GLN A 410 -23.37 -11.46 5.02
C GLN A 410 -22.65 -12.18 6.15
N ALA A 411 -22.60 -13.52 6.11
CA ALA A 411 -21.93 -14.31 7.14
C ALA A 411 -20.44 -13.95 7.24
N TRP A 412 -19.78 -13.78 6.09
CA TRP A 412 -18.38 -13.39 6.03
C TRP A 412 -18.14 -11.98 6.59
N ILE A 413 -19.00 -11.00 6.27
CA ILE A 413 -18.91 -9.62 6.77
C ILE A 413 -19.09 -9.59 8.29
N HIS A 414 -20.11 -10.29 8.81
CA HIS A 414 -20.33 -10.38 10.27
C HIS A 414 -19.11 -10.97 10.98
N GLU A 415 -18.51 -12.03 10.43
CA GLU A 415 -17.36 -12.65 11.06
C GLU A 415 -16.09 -11.81 10.99
N ASN A 416 -15.73 -11.32 9.80
CA ASN A 416 -14.38 -10.80 9.52
C ASN A 416 -14.29 -9.28 9.59
N ARG A 417 -15.41 -8.57 9.46
CA ARG A 417 -15.43 -7.10 9.44
C ARG A 417 -16.17 -6.49 10.62
N LEU A 418 -17.26 -7.12 11.07
CA LEU A 418 -18.03 -6.65 12.23
C LEU A 418 -17.64 -7.36 13.54
N GLU A 419 -16.84 -8.42 13.47
CA GLU A 419 -16.41 -9.22 14.63
C GLU A 419 -17.59 -9.83 15.43
N GLU A 420 -18.65 -10.23 14.73
CA GLU A 420 -19.89 -10.84 15.24
C GLU A 420 -20.01 -12.32 14.82
N PRO A 421 -19.15 -13.21 15.33
CA PRO A 421 -19.10 -14.60 14.86
C PRO A 421 -20.37 -15.39 15.17
N GLN A 422 -21.14 -15.01 16.20
CA GLN A 422 -22.40 -15.71 16.51
C GLN A 422 -23.48 -15.46 15.45
N VAL A 423 -23.49 -14.26 14.86
CA VAL A 423 -24.39 -13.91 13.76
C VAL A 423 -23.96 -14.67 12.51
N ALA A 424 -22.66 -14.67 12.23
CA ALA A 424 -22.08 -15.44 11.13
C ALA A 424 -22.42 -16.94 11.23
N ASP A 425 -22.28 -17.55 12.40
CA ASP A 425 -22.61 -18.97 12.61
C ASP A 425 -24.08 -19.27 12.31
N SER A 426 -25.00 -18.37 12.68
CA SER A 426 -26.43 -18.49 12.39
C SER A 426 -26.71 -18.43 10.88
N LEU A 427 -26.03 -17.52 10.18
CA LEU A 427 -26.14 -17.38 8.73
C LEU A 427 -25.53 -18.57 7.97
N PHE A 428 -24.36 -19.05 8.40
CA PHE A 428 -23.77 -20.28 7.85
C PHE A 428 -24.65 -21.49 8.12
N PHE A 429 -25.29 -21.59 9.30
CA PHE A 429 -26.22 -22.68 9.60
C PHE A 429 -27.42 -22.64 8.66
N HIS A 430 -27.95 -21.45 8.39
CA HIS A 430 -29.03 -21.28 7.43
C HIS A 430 -28.57 -21.69 6.01
N LEU A 431 -27.41 -21.22 5.57
CA LEU A 431 -26.81 -21.57 4.27
C LEU A 431 -26.60 -23.09 4.11
N ALA A 432 -26.07 -23.76 5.14
CA ALA A 432 -25.77 -25.18 5.12
C ALA A 432 -27.03 -26.07 5.01
N ASN A 433 -28.13 -25.67 5.65
CA ASN A 433 -29.34 -26.49 5.77
C ASN A 433 -30.41 -26.19 4.72
N TYR A 434 -30.50 -24.95 4.24
CA TYR A 434 -31.58 -24.53 3.35
C TYR A 434 -31.17 -24.42 1.87
N TYR A 435 -29.86 -24.49 1.57
CA TYR A 435 -29.35 -24.55 0.20
C TYR A 435 -28.71 -25.92 -0.06
N SER A 436 -29.30 -26.70 -0.98
CA SER A 436 -29.00 -28.12 -1.17
C SER A 436 -27.64 -28.37 -1.83
N SER A 437 -27.21 -27.53 -2.78
CA SER A 437 -25.96 -27.69 -3.55
C SER A 437 -25.27 -26.34 -3.83
N GLY A 438 -23.95 -26.36 -4.05
CA GLY A 438 -23.14 -25.17 -4.36
C GLY A 438 -21.89 -25.04 -3.49
N GLU A 439 -20.87 -24.33 -4.00
CA GLU A 439 -19.58 -24.16 -3.32
C GLU A 439 -19.72 -23.46 -1.97
N VAL A 440 -20.56 -22.41 -1.89
CA VAL A 440 -20.81 -21.65 -0.66
C VAL A 440 -21.52 -22.47 0.42
N SER A 441 -22.47 -23.33 0.04
CA SER A 441 -23.16 -24.24 0.96
C SER A 441 -22.24 -25.36 1.45
N ALA A 442 -21.36 -25.85 0.58
CA ALA A 442 -20.33 -26.82 0.95
C ALA A 442 -19.34 -26.23 1.96
N PHE A 443 -18.88 -25.00 1.74
CA PHE A 443 -18.04 -24.29 2.70
C PHE A 443 -18.73 -24.09 4.04
N ALA A 444 -19.99 -23.65 4.05
CA ALA A 444 -20.73 -23.45 5.29
C ALA A 444 -20.83 -24.75 6.12
N ARG A 445 -21.09 -25.89 5.46
CA ARG A 445 -21.11 -27.20 6.13
C ARG A 445 -19.75 -27.58 6.69
N HIS A 446 -18.69 -27.43 5.89
CA HIS A 446 -17.33 -27.71 6.34
C HIS A 446 -16.95 -26.86 7.56
N ARG A 447 -17.21 -25.55 7.48
CA ARG A 447 -16.95 -24.60 8.56
C ARG A 447 -17.66 -24.97 9.86
N LEU A 448 -18.90 -25.44 9.79
CA LEU A 448 -19.72 -25.83 10.94
C LEU A 448 -19.49 -27.28 11.40
N GLY A 449 -18.60 -28.03 10.74
CA GLY A 449 -18.35 -29.43 11.05
C GLY A 449 -19.48 -30.39 10.63
N TYR A 450 -20.37 -29.95 9.73
CA TYR A 450 -21.37 -30.82 9.10
C TYR A 450 -20.76 -31.60 7.93
N PRO A 451 -21.27 -32.81 7.63
CA PRO A 451 -20.85 -33.55 6.44
C PRO A 451 -21.14 -32.74 5.17
N VAL A 452 -20.13 -32.61 4.30
CA VAL A 452 -20.22 -31.88 3.04
C VAL A 452 -20.81 -32.81 1.98
N TRP A 453 -21.98 -32.47 1.45
CA TRP A 453 -22.57 -33.17 0.30
C TRP A 453 -21.93 -32.58 -0.97
N SER A 454 -20.91 -33.22 -1.52
CA SER A 454 -20.35 -32.82 -2.82
C SER A 454 -21.23 -33.39 -3.93
N VAL A 455 -21.97 -32.53 -4.63
CA VAL A 455 -22.49 -32.87 -5.96
C VAL A 455 -21.37 -32.54 -6.93
N GLU A 456 -20.63 -33.55 -7.38
CA GLU A 456 -19.67 -33.38 -8.47
C GLU A 456 -20.47 -32.95 -9.72
N LYS A 457 -20.26 -31.71 -10.21
CA LYS A 457 -20.81 -31.27 -11.49
C LYS A 457 -20.03 -32.01 -12.59
N LEU A 458 -20.52 -33.18 -12.97
CA LEU A 458 -20.12 -33.80 -14.23
C LEU A 458 -20.79 -33.01 -15.37
N ASP A 459 -19.99 -32.53 -16.32
CA ASP A 459 -20.51 -31.94 -17.56
C ASP A 459 -21.47 -32.94 -18.21
N PRO A 460 -22.75 -32.57 -18.45
CA PRO A 460 -23.62 -33.46 -19.20
C PRO A 460 -23.05 -33.59 -20.61
N PRO A 461 -22.83 -34.82 -21.13
CA PRO A 461 -22.49 -34.95 -22.54
C PRO A 461 -23.59 -34.31 -23.38
N ALA A 462 -23.21 -33.56 -24.41
CA ALA A 462 -24.14 -32.83 -25.28
C ALA A 462 -25.26 -33.78 -25.75
N PRO A 463 -26.55 -33.40 -25.61
CA PRO A 463 -27.64 -34.27 -25.99
C PRO A 463 -27.59 -34.51 -27.50
N GLN A 464 -27.20 -35.73 -27.92
CA GLN A 464 -27.40 -36.16 -29.29
C GLN A 464 -28.86 -36.56 -29.46
N PHE A 465 -29.64 -35.64 -30.02
CA PHE A 465 -30.98 -35.94 -30.49
C PHE A 465 -30.89 -36.84 -31.73
N ILE A 466 -31.25 -38.11 -31.58
CA ILE A 466 -31.62 -38.96 -32.72
C ILE A 466 -33.13 -39.17 -32.64
N ARG A 467 -33.86 -38.65 -33.63
CA ARG A 467 -35.30 -38.94 -33.79
C ARG A 467 -35.46 -40.43 -34.13
N PRO A 468 -36.37 -41.16 -33.46
CA PRO A 468 -36.71 -42.51 -33.89
C PRO A 468 -37.76 -42.44 -35.01
N GLU A 469 -37.40 -42.83 -36.22
CA GLU A 469 -38.39 -43.39 -37.17
C GLU A 469 -38.46 -44.89 -36.91
N GLY A 470 -39.62 -45.36 -36.42
CA GLY A 470 -40.06 -46.75 -36.55
C GLY A 470 -39.39 -47.79 -35.66
N ASP A 471 -40.25 -48.52 -34.93
CA ASP A 471 -40.07 -49.86 -34.37
C ASP A 471 -38.75 -50.17 -33.64
N SER A 472 -38.80 -49.84 -32.34
CA SER A 472 -38.40 -50.69 -31.21
C SER A 472 -37.03 -51.39 -31.25
N GLU A 473 -36.02 -50.74 -30.66
CA GLU A 473 -35.16 -51.33 -29.63
C GLU A 473 -34.82 -50.26 -28.56
N PRO A 474 -34.80 -50.59 -27.26
CA PRO A 474 -34.52 -49.63 -26.20
C PRO A 474 -33.04 -49.23 -26.15
N GLN A 475 -32.75 -47.93 -26.13
CA GLN A 475 -31.40 -47.40 -25.95
C GLN A 475 -31.00 -47.33 -24.46
N GLU A 476 -29.77 -47.77 -24.17
CA GLU A 476 -29.11 -47.59 -22.88
C GLU A 476 -28.79 -46.11 -22.60
N VAL A 477 -29.18 -45.64 -21.42
CA VAL A 477 -28.71 -44.37 -20.81
C VAL A 477 -28.01 -44.71 -19.50
N MET A 478 -26.72 -44.41 -19.34
CA MET A 478 -26.01 -44.61 -18.07
C MET A 478 -26.38 -43.54 -17.04
N LEU A 479 -26.50 -43.93 -15.77
CA LEU A 479 -26.49 -43.03 -14.63
C LEU A 479 -25.54 -43.60 -13.57
N GLU A 480 -24.61 -42.78 -13.10
CA GLU A 480 -23.60 -43.12 -12.09
C GLU A 480 -24.13 -43.01 -10.65
N ARG A 481 -23.45 -43.76 -9.75
CA ARG A 481 -23.72 -43.88 -8.32
C ARG A 481 -23.31 -42.60 -7.57
N VAL A 482 -24.10 -42.20 -6.59
CA VAL A 482 -23.68 -41.21 -5.56
C VAL A 482 -23.34 -41.99 -4.30
N GLU A 483 -22.08 -41.97 -3.87
CA GLU A 483 -21.65 -42.47 -2.56
C GLU A 483 -21.33 -41.30 -1.62
N PRO A 484 -21.71 -41.37 -0.34
CA PRO A 484 -21.07 -40.54 0.67
C PRO A 484 -19.62 -41.03 0.86
N GLU A 485 -18.62 -40.16 0.75
CA GLU A 485 -17.26 -40.52 1.14
C GLU A 485 -17.22 -40.80 2.65
N ASN A 486 -17.06 -42.08 2.99
CA ASN A 486 -16.62 -42.61 4.29
C ASN A 486 -17.01 -41.81 5.54
N LEU A 487 -18.29 -41.80 5.92
CA LEU A 487 -18.71 -41.53 7.32
C LEU A 487 -20.00 -42.30 7.67
N PRO A 488 -20.15 -42.79 8.91
CA PRO A 488 -21.36 -43.48 9.35
C PRO A 488 -22.57 -42.55 9.30
N LEU A 489 -23.72 -43.11 8.89
CA LEU A 489 -25.00 -42.41 8.91
C LEU A 489 -25.34 -41.92 10.34
N PRO A 490 -25.99 -40.76 10.51
CA PRO A 490 -26.40 -40.28 11.83
C PRO A 490 -27.29 -41.31 12.56
N GLU A 491 -27.11 -41.46 13.88
CA GLU A 491 -27.98 -42.29 14.70
C GLU A 491 -29.44 -41.87 14.53
N GLY A 492 -30.26 -42.77 13.99
CA GLY A 492 -31.69 -42.57 13.75
C GLY A 492 -32.10 -42.47 12.27
N MET A 493 -31.17 -42.38 11.32
CA MET A 493 -31.49 -42.63 9.90
C MET A 493 -31.48 -44.14 9.62
N THR A 494 -32.67 -44.72 9.46
CA THR A 494 -32.84 -46.17 9.19
C THR A 494 -32.98 -46.53 7.72
N GLU A 495 -32.95 -45.55 6.80
CA GLU A 495 -33.22 -45.78 5.39
C GLU A 495 -32.24 -45.04 4.48
N ILE A 496 -31.70 -45.76 3.50
CA ILE A 496 -30.96 -45.21 2.36
C ILE A 496 -31.87 -45.35 1.13
N LYS A 497 -32.13 -44.25 0.41
CA LYS A 497 -32.91 -44.27 -0.83
C LYS A 497 -31.96 -44.37 -2.03
N VAL A 498 -32.18 -45.36 -2.89
CA VAL A 498 -31.40 -45.57 -4.11
C VAL A 498 -32.36 -45.72 -5.29
N TRP A 499 -32.02 -45.11 -6.43
CA TRP A 499 -32.79 -45.17 -7.68
C TRP A 499 -32.22 -46.27 -8.59
N VAL A 500 -33.07 -47.14 -9.12
CA VAL A 500 -32.64 -48.27 -9.99
C VAL A 500 -33.45 -48.28 -11.28
N ARG A 501 -32.80 -48.65 -12.39
CA ARG A 501 -33.41 -48.79 -13.72
C ARG A 501 -34.28 -50.04 -13.80
N VAL A 502 -35.48 -49.92 -14.36
CA VAL A 502 -36.34 -51.07 -14.67
C VAL A 502 -37.00 -50.90 -16.04
N GLN A 503 -37.08 -52.00 -16.78
CA GLN A 503 -37.87 -52.08 -18.01
C GLN A 503 -39.33 -52.32 -17.64
N VAL A 504 -40.24 -51.52 -18.19
CA VAL A 504 -41.68 -51.63 -17.91
C VAL A 504 -42.40 -51.98 -19.20
N ALA A 505 -43.30 -52.97 -19.15
CA ALA A 505 -44.17 -53.33 -20.27
C ALA A 505 -45.26 -52.26 -20.47
N GLU A 506 -45.94 -52.27 -21.63
CA GLU A 506 -47.01 -51.31 -21.94
C GLU A 506 -48.17 -51.29 -20.92
N ASP A 507 -48.36 -52.38 -20.16
CA ASP A 507 -49.37 -52.49 -19.11
C ASP A 507 -48.92 -51.96 -17.74
N GLY A 508 -47.68 -51.48 -17.62
CA GLY A 508 -47.12 -50.94 -16.39
C GLY A 508 -46.46 -51.97 -15.46
N SER A 509 -46.33 -53.24 -15.86
CA SER A 509 -45.60 -54.26 -15.08
C SER A 509 -44.09 -54.24 -15.37
N VAL A 510 -43.26 -54.58 -14.37
CA VAL A 510 -41.80 -54.65 -14.52
C VAL A 510 -41.43 -55.88 -15.36
N ALA A 511 -40.91 -55.67 -16.57
CA ALA A 511 -40.59 -56.72 -17.53
C ALA A 511 -39.20 -57.35 -17.29
N SER A 512 -38.20 -56.56 -16.88
CA SER A 512 -36.93 -57.06 -16.32
C SER A 512 -36.16 -55.98 -15.56
N ALA A 513 -35.36 -56.39 -14.58
CA ALA A 513 -34.38 -55.55 -13.88
C ALA A 513 -33.00 -56.18 -14.06
N ARG A 514 -32.00 -55.40 -14.48
CA ARG A 514 -30.60 -55.85 -14.48
C ARG A 514 -29.78 -54.93 -13.56
N PRO A 515 -28.92 -55.47 -12.69
CA PRO A 515 -28.02 -54.65 -11.88
C PRO A 515 -27.00 -53.94 -12.78
N ALA A 516 -26.79 -52.65 -12.54
CA ALA A 516 -25.73 -51.90 -13.20
C ALA A 516 -24.39 -52.29 -12.55
N LYS A 517 -23.43 -52.78 -13.35
CA LYS A 517 -22.07 -53.04 -12.88
C LYS A 517 -21.31 -51.72 -12.79
N SER A 518 -21.01 -51.27 -11.58
CA SER A 518 -19.80 -50.49 -11.27
C SER A 518 -18.83 -51.39 -10.52
N SER A 519 -17.53 -51.25 -10.80
CA SER A 519 -16.45 -52.12 -10.34
C SER A 519 -16.47 -52.43 -8.83
N GLY A 520 -16.55 -53.71 -8.49
CA GLY A 520 -16.44 -54.25 -7.13
C GLY A 520 -17.28 -55.51 -7.00
N GLU A 521 -16.69 -56.63 -6.56
CA GLU A 521 -17.39 -57.89 -6.35
C GLU A 521 -18.38 -57.77 -5.18
N ASP A 522 -19.62 -57.38 -5.48
CA ASP A 522 -20.84 -57.76 -4.74
C ASP A 522 -22.05 -57.44 -5.63
N ALA A 523 -22.43 -58.41 -6.47
CA ALA A 523 -23.58 -58.29 -7.35
C ALA A 523 -24.87 -58.52 -6.56
N PHE A 524 -25.82 -57.57 -6.69
CA PHE A 524 -27.18 -57.63 -6.13
C PHE A 524 -27.82 -59.04 -6.23
N ASP A 525 -28.29 -59.59 -5.11
CA ASP A 525 -29.02 -60.86 -5.05
C ASP A 525 -30.39 -60.75 -5.75
N GLU A 526 -30.74 -61.71 -6.62
CA GLU A 526 -32.03 -61.78 -7.32
C GLU A 526 -33.22 -61.74 -6.36
N ALA A 527 -33.04 -62.25 -5.13
CA ALA A 527 -34.07 -62.21 -4.08
C ALA A 527 -34.39 -60.78 -3.61
N ALA A 528 -33.40 -59.88 -3.60
CA ALA A 528 -33.60 -58.50 -3.20
C ALA A 528 -34.46 -57.78 -4.23
N VAL A 529 -34.19 -57.98 -5.54
CA VAL A 529 -34.87 -57.37 -6.70
C VAL A 529 -36.37 -57.72 -6.77
N ALA A 530 -36.74 -58.94 -6.36
CA ALA A 530 -38.13 -59.39 -6.35
C ALA A 530 -39.02 -58.69 -5.29
N ALA A 531 -38.42 -58.05 -4.28
CA ALA A 531 -39.14 -57.40 -3.18
C ALA A 531 -39.48 -55.90 -3.43
N ALA A 532 -39.07 -55.33 -4.57
CA ALA A 532 -39.33 -53.94 -4.95
C ALA A 532 -40.84 -53.63 -5.05
N LYS A 533 -41.28 -52.48 -4.55
CA LYS A 533 -42.63 -51.95 -4.83
C LYS A 533 -42.52 -50.76 -5.79
N ALA A 534 -43.07 -50.91 -6.99
CA ALA A 534 -43.11 -49.84 -7.99
C ALA A 534 -44.14 -48.76 -7.62
N SER A 535 -43.74 -47.49 -7.69
CA SER A 535 -44.59 -46.32 -7.43
C SER A 535 -44.56 -45.38 -8.63
N ARG A 536 -45.61 -45.37 -9.46
CA ARG A 536 -45.65 -44.56 -10.69
C ARG A 536 -45.76 -43.07 -10.36
N PHE A 537 -44.86 -42.24 -10.91
CA PHE A 537 -44.96 -40.78 -10.86
C PHE A 537 -45.27 -40.24 -12.26
N LEU A 538 -46.30 -39.40 -12.37
CA LEU A 538 -46.58 -38.59 -13.55
C LEU A 538 -46.10 -37.16 -13.27
N SER A 539 -45.33 -36.56 -14.18
CA SER A 539 -45.01 -35.13 -14.11
C SER A 539 -46.27 -34.32 -14.44
N PRO A 540 -46.70 -33.31 -13.64
CA PRO A 540 -47.96 -32.63 -13.89
C PRO A 540 -48.00 -31.70 -15.11
N ASN A 541 -46.89 -31.39 -15.79
CA ASN A 541 -46.91 -30.47 -16.93
C ASN A 541 -45.72 -30.68 -17.89
N ALA A 542 -45.82 -31.67 -18.78
CA ALA A 542 -45.19 -31.66 -20.11
C ALA A 542 -45.52 -33.02 -20.76
N GLY A 543 -46.12 -33.01 -21.96
CA GLY A 543 -46.44 -34.22 -22.72
C GLY A 543 -45.20 -34.97 -23.26
N GLY A 544 -44.28 -35.37 -22.39
CA GLY A 544 -43.19 -36.30 -22.67
C GLY A 544 -43.56 -37.75 -22.31
N PRO A 545 -42.77 -38.76 -22.75
CA PRO A 545 -43.06 -40.16 -22.48
C PRO A 545 -43.03 -40.47 -20.98
N GLU A 546 -43.86 -41.44 -20.58
CA GLU A 546 -43.98 -41.88 -19.20
C GLU A 546 -42.69 -42.58 -18.74
N PHE A 547 -42.14 -42.17 -17.59
CA PHE A 547 -41.09 -42.92 -16.91
C PHE A 547 -41.63 -43.40 -15.57
N THR A 548 -41.44 -44.69 -15.27
CA THR A 548 -41.77 -45.26 -13.96
C THR A 548 -40.52 -45.26 -13.11
N VAL A 549 -40.62 -44.73 -11.90
CA VAL A 549 -39.55 -44.74 -10.91
C VAL A 549 -39.95 -45.71 -9.80
N VAL A 550 -39.04 -46.56 -9.33
CA VAL A 550 -39.33 -47.56 -8.29
C VAL A 550 -38.56 -47.20 -7.03
N GLU A 551 -39.26 -47.14 -5.89
CA GLU A 551 -38.68 -46.85 -4.58
C GLU A 551 -38.16 -48.15 -3.96
N TYR A 552 -36.91 -48.13 -3.48
CA TYR A 552 -36.31 -49.23 -2.71
C TYR A 552 -36.02 -48.82 -1.27
N THR A 553 -36.27 -49.73 -0.34
CA THR A 553 -35.94 -49.61 1.09
C THR A 553 -35.12 -50.81 1.53
N PHE A 554 -33.96 -50.58 2.16
CA PHE A 554 -33.11 -51.63 2.73
C PHE A 554 -33.27 -51.69 4.26
N PRO A 555 -33.22 -52.89 4.88
CA PRO A 555 -32.98 -53.01 6.31
C PRO A 555 -31.47 -52.96 6.63
N PRO A 556 -31.06 -52.48 7.82
CA PRO A 556 -29.65 -52.35 8.20
C PRO A 556 -28.99 -53.74 8.30
N GLY A 557 -27.83 -53.88 7.67
CA GLY A 557 -27.14 -55.15 7.43
C GLY A 557 -26.76 -55.93 8.70
N GLY A 558 -26.90 -57.26 8.60
CA GLY A 558 -26.34 -58.21 9.55
C GLY A 558 -24.88 -58.54 9.21
N ASP A 559 -24.06 -58.64 10.25
CA ASP A 559 -22.62 -58.86 10.23
C ASP A 559 -22.14 -60.06 9.40
N GLY A 560 -21.05 -59.85 8.65
CA GLY A 560 -20.35 -60.87 7.89
C GLY A 560 -18.85 -60.59 7.74
N ALA A 561 -18.10 -60.82 8.82
CA ALA A 561 -16.68 -61.17 8.87
C ALA A 561 -15.59 -60.10 8.56
N ALA A 562 -14.94 -59.60 9.61
CA ALA A 562 -13.49 -59.42 9.65
C ALA A 562 -12.95 -59.72 11.05
N ALA A 563 -12.42 -60.92 11.24
CA ALA A 563 -11.58 -61.28 12.38
C ALA A 563 -10.11 -61.01 12.05
N GLY A 564 -9.40 -60.25 12.89
CA GLY A 564 -7.94 -60.32 12.95
C GLY A 564 -7.18 -59.03 13.29
N GLY A 565 -6.96 -58.79 14.59
CA GLY A 565 -5.65 -58.33 15.12
C GLY A 565 -5.23 -56.86 14.95
N ALA A 566 -5.23 -56.11 16.06
CA ALA A 566 -4.22 -55.07 16.34
C ALA A 566 -2.87 -55.75 16.69
N PRO A 567 -1.68 -55.10 16.72
CA PRO A 567 -1.46 -53.65 16.94
C PRO A 567 -0.26 -52.99 16.19
N GLY A 568 -0.19 -51.64 16.25
CA GLY A 568 1.11 -50.93 16.30
C GLY A 568 1.34 -49.79 15.30
N GLY A 569 1.39 -48.56 15.84
CA GLY A 569 2.32 -47.47 15.51
C GLY A 569 2.60 -47.08 14.05
N ALA A 570 2.16 -45.87 13.66
CA ALA A 570 2.95 -44.79 13.04
C ALA A 570 2.02 -43.72 12.45
N ALA A 571 2.28 -42.45 12.74
CA ALA A 571 1.85 -41.32 11.90
C ALA A 571 2.82 -41.16 10.71
N PRO A 572 2.63 -40.23 9.75
CA PRO A 572 1.43 -39.64 9.16
C PRO A 572 1.39 -39.83 7.61
N ASN A 573 0.28 -39.53 6.94
CA ASN A 573 0.36 -38.93 5.59
C ASN A 573 -0.96 -38.24 5.23
N THR A 574 -0.94 -36.91 5.35
CA THR A 574 -1.97 -35.99 4.86
C THR A 574 -1.72 -35.74 3.37
N SER A 575 -2.60 -36.28 2.52
CA SER A 575 -2.86 -35.73 1.20
C SER A 575 -4.30 -35.22 1.21
N THR A 576 -4.46 -33.94 1.51
CA THR A 576 -5.72 -33.21 1.37
C THR A 576 -6.09 -33.08 -0.11
N PRO A 577 -7.31 -33.43 -0.54
CA PRO A 577 -7.81 -33.02 -1.84
C PRO A 577 -8.03 -31.50 -1.84
N ASN A 578 -7.56 -30.84 -2.90
CA ASN A 578 -7.82 -29.43 -3.19
C ASN A 578 -9.33 -29.18 -3.21
N THR A 579 -9.86 -28.55 -2.16
CA THR A 579 -11.15 -27.85 -2.22
C THR A 579 -10.82 -26.38 -2.42
N SER A 580 -11.14 -25.85 -3.59
CA SER A 580 -11.12 -24.40 -3.82
C SER A 580 -12.08 -23.76 -2.84
N THR A 581 -11.56 -22.97 -1.90
CA THR A 581 -12.36 -22.11 -1.03
C THR A 581 -13.21 -21.19 -1.91
N PRO A 582 -14.53 -21.06 -1.68
CA PRO A 582 -15.34 -20.07 -2.38
C PRO A 582 -14.69 -18.70 -2.20
N VAL A 583 -14.60 -17.93 -3.28
CA VAL A 583 -13.98 -16.61 -3.25
C VAL A 583 -14.84 -15.74 -2.33
N PRO A 584 -14.30 -15.24 -1.19
CA PRO A 584 -15.01 -14.25 -0.38
C PRO A 584 -15.26 -12.98 -1.22
N PRO A 585 -16.22 -12.11 -0.82
CA PRO A 585 -16.26 -10.76 -1.41
C PRO A 585 -14.85 -10.16 -1.34
N SER A 586 -14.35 -9.66 -2.48
CA SER A 586 -12.95 -9.31 -2.67
C SER A 586 -12.54 -8.10 -1.83
N GLY A 587 -12.10 -8.34 -0.58
CA GLY A 587 -11.50 -7.28 0.23
C GLY A 587 -11.06 -7.70 1.62
N ALA A 588 -9.82 -8.20 1.76
CA ALA A 588 -8.96 -7.93 2.91
C ALA A 588 -7.52 -8.44 2.67
N ASP A 589 -6.55 -7.53 2.77
CA ASP A 589 -5.13 -7.83 2.90
C ASP A 589 -4.88 -8.82 4.04
N SER A 590 -4.25 -9.95 3.73
CA SER A 590 -3.82 -10.92 4.73
C SER A 590 -2.51 -10.49 5.38
N THR A 591 -2.59 -9.60 6.37
CA THR A 591 -1.52 -9.54 7.37
C THR A 591 -1.73 -10.71 8.33
N GLN A 592 -0.85 -11.71 8.22
CA GLN A 592 -0.82 -12.89 9.07
C GLN A 592 -0.58 -12.48 10.54
N ALA A 593 -1.63 -12.48 11.35
CA ALA A 593 -1.52 -12.47 12.80
C ALA A 593 -1.38 -13.93 13.29
N THR A 594 -0.18 -14.26 13.76
CA THR A 594 0.13 -15.51 14.46
C THR A 594 -0.67 -15.58 15.77
N THR A 595 -1.42 -16.65 15.93
CA THR A 595 -2.23 -16.93 17.13
C THR A 595 -1.35 -17.52 18.23
N ASP A 596 -1.05 -16.71 19.25
CA ASP A 596 -0.74 -17.20 20.59
C ASP A 596 -1.62 -16.43 21.60
N ARG A 597 -2.64 -17.11 22.15
CA ARG A 597 -3.58 -16.54 23.13
C ARG A 597 -3.03 -16.71 24.56
N PRO A 598 -2.94 -15.65 25.38
CA PRO A 598 -3.01 -15.77 26.84
C PRO A 598 -4.43 -15.49 27.36
N GLN A 599 -4.83 -16.21 28.41
CA GLN A 599 -6.16 -16.12 29.04
C GLN A 599 -6.39 -14.79 29.79
N PRO A 600 -7.65 -14.29 29.87
CA PRO A 600 -7.96 -13.03 30.54
C PRO A 600 -8.09 -13.18 32.06
N GLY A 601 -7.29 -12.39 32.80
CA GLY A 601 -7.49 -12.08 34.21
C GLY A 601 -8.53 -10.97 34.40
N THR A 602 -9.32 -11.09 35.47
CA THR A 602 -10.41 -10.20 35.89
C THR A 602 -9.95 -8.77 36.21
N PRO A 603 -10.65 -7.71 35.75
CA PRO A 603 -10.41 -6.34 36.20
C PRO A 603 -11.28 -5.98 37.41
N GLN A 604 -10.62 -5.53 38.50
CA GLN A 604 -11.29 -4.89 39.64
C GLN A 604 -11.70 -3.46 39.28
N PHE A 605 -13.01 -3.20 39.35
CA PHE A 605 -13.61 -1.87 39.34
C PHE A 605 -13.11 -1.04 40.54
N ARG A 606 -12.56 0.15 40.29
CA ARG A 606 -12.27 1.15 41.31
C ARG A 606 -13.31 2.27 41.20
N ASP A 607 -14.26 2.25 42.12
CA ASP A 607 -15.22 3.32 42.36
C ASP A 607 -14.51 4.64 42.67
N ARG A 608 -14.89 5.70 41.94
CA ARG A 608 -14.67 7.09 42.35
C ARG A 608 -16.03 7.71 42.63
N ASN A 609 -16.37 7.91 43.90
CA ASN A 609 -17.31 8.95 44.26
C ASN A 609 -17.06 9.53 45.66
N ARG A 610 -16.84 10.85 45.67
CA ARG A 610 -17.28 11.90 46.60
C ARG A 610 -17.23 11.71 48.13
N GLY A 611 -16.60 12.70 48.76
CA GLY A 611 -16.75 13.18 50.14
C GLY A 611 -15.42 13.86 50.53
N GLY A 612 -15.30 15.13 50.89
CA GLY A 612 -16.19 15.98 51.66
C GLY A 612 -15.58 16.19 53.05
N SER A 613 -14.95 17.36 53.23
CA SER A 613 -14.68 18.13 54.48
C SER A 613 -13.76 17.61 55.60
N ASP A 614 -12.92 18.57 56.04
CA ASP A 614 -12.48 18.92 57.41
C ASP A 614 -10.98 18.81 57.78
N ASN A 615 -10.50 19.98 58.22
CA ASN A 615 -9.21 20.40 58.81
C ASN A 615 -8.00 20.67 57.91
#